data_AF-A0A5S9M8Q3-F1
#
_entry.id   AF-A0A5S9M8Q3-F1
#
_cell.length_a   1.000
_cell.length_b   1.000
_cell.length_c   1.000
_cell.angle_alpha   90.00
_cell.angle_beta   90.00
_cell.angle_gamma   90.00
#
_symmetry.space_group_name_H-M   'P 1'
#
loop_
_entity.id
_entity.type
_entity.pdbx_description
1 polymer ?
#
loop_
_entity_poly.entity_id
_entity_poly.type
_entity_poly.pdbx_seq_one_letter_code
_entity_poly.pdbx_strand_id
1 'polypeptide(L)' 'MGTTIVCALVHLQTVTIAHIGDSRCYLLREGALTQLTDDHSLVNELVKTGEISKEDAEYHQEKKCAYESIRNR' A
#
# COMPACT_ATOMS: atom_id res chain seq x y z
N MET A 1 -1.84 -6.65 18.93
CA MET A 1 -1.76 -7.23 17.56
C MET A 1 -2.45 -6.27 16.60
N GLY A 2 -1.84 -5.99 15.44
CA GLY A 2 -2.45 -5.17 14.37
C GLY A 2 -2.75 -6.04 13.15
N THR A 3 -3.68 -5.60 12.30
CA THR A 3 -4.02 -6.27 11.03
C THR A 3 -3.92 -5.27 9.87
N THR A 4 -3.67 -5.80 8.68
CA THR A 4 -3.87 -5.07 7.42
C THR A 4 -5.27 -5.34 6.89
N ILE A 5 -5.74 -4.50 5.97
CA ILE A 5 -7.01 -4.72 5.27
C ILE A 5 -6.88 -4.32 3.81
N VAL A 6 -7.51 -5.10 2.94
CA VAL A 6 -7.82 -4.73 1.56
C VAL A 6 -9.27 -5.14 1.32
N CYS A 7 -10.10 -4.19 0.92
CA CYS A 7 -11.51 -4.40 0.60
C CYS A 7 -11.78 -3.97 -0.83
N ALA A 8 -12.57 -4.75 -1.56
CA ALA A 8 -13.09 -4.42 -2.88
C ALA A 8 -14.62 -4.42 -2.85
N LEU A 9 -15.22 -3.27 -3.11
CA LEU A 9 -16.66 -3.14 -3.31
C LEU A 9 -16.93 -3.10 -4.81
N VAL A 10 -17.56 -4.15 -5.34
CA VAL A 10 -17.91 -4.26 -6.76
C VAL A 10 -19.35 -3.76 -6.94
N HIS A 11 -19.53 -2.75 -7.79
CA HIS A 11 -20.84 -2.26 -8.17
C HIS A 11 -20.92 -2.06 -9.70
N LEU A 12 -21.72 -2.89 -10.35
CA LEU A 12 -21.91 -2.90 -11.81
C LEU A 12 -20.56 -2.96 -12.57
N GLN A 13 -20.14 -1.84 -13.15
CA GLN A 13 -18.92 -1.71 -13.94
C GLN A 13 -17.79 -0.99 -13.18
N THR A 14 -17.98 -0.74 -11.89
CA THR A 14 -17.02 -0.03 -11.02
C THR A 14 -16.58 -0.92 -9.87
N VAL A 15 -15.33 -0.74 -9.44
CA VAL A 15 -14.78 -1.36 -8.25
C VAL A 15 -14.16 -0.26 -7.40
N THR A 16 -14.58 -0.16 -6.14
CA THR A 16 -13.97 0.72 -5.15
C THR A 16 -13.04 -0.10 -4.27
N ILE A 17 -11.78 0.29 -4.18
CA ILE A 17 -10.77 -0.36 -3.33
C ILE A 17 -10.51 0.51 -2.10
N ALA A 18 -10.50 -0.10 -0.92
CA ALA A 18 -10.04 0.50 0.32
C ALA A 18 -8.94 -0.37 0.92
N HIS A 19 -7.80 0.21 1.31
CA HIS A 19 -6.68 -0.54 1.87
C HIS A 19 -6.00 0.20 3.03
N ILE A 20 -5.49 -0.56 4.00
CA ILE A 20 -4.63 -0.07 5.09
C ILE A 20 -3.54 -1.12 5.34
N GLY A 21 -2.29 -0.70 5.28
CA GLY A 21 -1.11 -1.53 5.52
C GLY A 21 -0.33 -1.86 4.26
N ASP A 22 0.38 -2.99 4.28
CA ASP A 22 1.24 -3.47 3.20
C ASP A 22 0.60 -4.62 2.37
N SER A 23 -0.67 -4.94 2.62
CA SER A 23 -1.46 -5.82 1.75
C SER A 23 -1.83 -5.09 0.46
N ARG A 24 -1.73 -5.80 -0.68
CA ARG A 24 -1.85 -5.20 -2.02
C ARG A 24 -3.06 -5.71 -2.81
N CYS A 25 -3.64 -4.84 -3.63
CA CYS A 25 -4.61 -5.20 -4.67
C CYS A 25 -3.99 -5.06 -6.06
N TYR A 26 -4.27 -6.01 -6.96
CA TYR A 26 -3.80 -5.97 -8.35
C TYR A 26 -4.96 -6.18 -9.33
N LEU A 27 -4.89 -5.49 -10.47
CA LEU A 27 -5.75 -5.68 -11.63
C LEU A 27 -5.00 -6.47 -12.70
N LEU A 28 -5.54 -7.62 -13.09
CA LEU A 28 -5.08 -8.37 -14.27
C LEU A 28 -5.97 -8.03 -15.46
N ARG A 29 -5.42 -7.34 -16.46
CA ARG A 29 -6.14 -6.99 -17.70
C ARG A 29 -5.20 -7.15 -18.89
N GLU A 30 -5.68 -7.84 -19.93
CA GLU A 30 -4.92 -8.04 -21.18
C GLU A 30 -3.53 -8.66 -20.96
N GLY A 31 -3.41 -9.55 -19.95
CA GLY A 31 -2.15 -10.18 -19.58
C GLY A 31 -1.18 -9.31 -18.78
N ALA A 32 -1.53 -8.04 -18.52
CA ALA A 32 -0.75 -7.14 -17.69
C ALA A 32 -1.30 -7.09 -16.25
N LEU A 33 -0.40 -7.18 -15.27
CA LEU A 33 -0.72 -7.03 -13.86
C LEU A 33 -0.38 -5.61 -13.39
N THR A 34 -1.37 -4.86 -12.93
CA THR A 34 -1.21 -3.48 -12.42
C THR A 34 -1.55 -3.43 -10.94
N GLN A 35 -0.66 -2.92 -10.10
CA GLN A 35 -0.93 -2.71 -8.68
C GLN A 35 -1.88 -1.51 -8.49
N LEU A 36 -2.94 -1.66 -7.71
CA LEU A 36 -3.97 -0.63 -7.48
C LEU A 36 -3.86 0.06 -6.10
N THR A 37 -3.00 -0.43 -5.22
CA THR A 37 -2.82 0.07 -3.84
C THR A 37 -1.38 0.46 -3.61
N ASP A 38 -1.13 1.58 -2.94
CA ASP A 38 0.20 1.96 -2.49
C ASP A 38 0.46 1.44 -1.07
N ASP A 39 1.54 0.69 -0.86
CA ASP A 39 1.88 0.17 0.46
C ASP A 39 2.04 1.32 1.46
N HIS A 40 1.39 1.22 2.61
CA HIS A 40 1.59 2.16 3.72
C HIS A 40 2.86 1.79 4.50
N SER A 41 4.01 1.83 3.83
CA SER A 41 5.33 1.68 4.45
C SER A 41 5.83 3.02 4.99
N LEU A 42 6.59 2.99 6.08
CA LEU A 42 7.19 4.20 6.66
C LEU A 42 8.05 4.93 5.62
N VAL A 43 8.78 4.16 4.81
CA VAL A 43 9.63 4.69 3.75
C VAL A 43 8.80 5.42 2.67
N ASN A 44 7.62 4.91 2.29
CA ASN A 44 6.76 5.60 1.33
C ASN A 44 6.25 6.94 1.88
N GLU A 45 5.92 7.02 3.16
CA GLU A 45 5.53 8.27 3.79
C GLU A 45 6.71 9.25 3.91
N LEU A 46 7.90 8.77 4.29
CA LEU A 46 9.12 9.60 4.34
C LEU A 46 9.51 10.17 2.96
N VAL A 47 9.29 9.41 1.88
CA VAL A 47 9.45 9.91 0.50
C VAL A 47 8.40 10.97 0.18
N LYS A 48 7.13 10.76 0.54
CA LYS A 48 6.05 11.71 0.29
C LYS A 48 6.23 13.03 1.05
N THR A 49 6.74 12.98 2.27
CA THR A 49 7.04 14.17 3.08
C THR A 49 8.36 14.85 2.68
N GLY A 50 9.15 14.22 1.81
CA GLY A 50 10.41 14.74 1.29
C GLY A 50 11.58 14.59 2.27
N GLU A 51 11.46 13.75 3.29
CA GLU A 51 12.53 13.48 4.25
C GLU A 51 13.63 12.58 3.67
N ILE A 52 13.30 11.75 2.67
CA ILE A 52 14.27 10.92 1.93
C ILE A 52 13.99 10.95 0.42
N SER A 53 15.03 10.74 -0.40
CA SER A 53 14.88 10.60 -1.85
C SER A 53 14.29 9.25 -2.24
N LYS A 54 13.75 9.13 -3.47
CA LYS A 54 13.24 7.85 -4.00
C LYS A 54 14.36 6.82 -4.14
N GLU A 55 15.56 7.27 -4.47
CA GLU A 55 16.74 6.42 -4.61
C GLU A 55 17.17 5.87 -3.23
N ASP A 56 17.15 6.70 -2.18
CA ASP A 56 17.50 6.27 -0.82
C ASP A 56 16.46 5.34 -0.20
N ALA A 57 15.19 5.49 -0.58
CA ALA A 57 14.10 4.62 -0.16
C ALA A 57 14.30 3.16 -0.61
N GLU A 58 15.00 2.91 -1.72
CA GLU A 58 15.21 1.55 -2.22
C GLU A 58 16.14 0.72 -1.32
N TYR A 59 17.08 1.39 -0.64
CA TYR A 59 18.13 0.79 0.21
C TYR A 59 17.89 0.95 1.71
N HIS A 60 16.80 1.61 2.11
CA HIS A 60 16.50 1.88 3.52
C HIS A 60 16.16 0.59 4.29
N GLN A 61 16.82 0.40 5.45
CA GLN A 61 16.66 -0.80 6.31
C GLN A 61 15.20 -1.08 6.73
N GLU A 62 14.35 -0.06 6.75
CA GLU A 62 12.95 -0.14 7.19
C GLU A 62 11.93 -0.22 6.03
N LYS A 63 12.36 -0.53 4.80
CA LYS A 63 11.50 -0.66 3.61
C LYS A 63 10.28 -1.56 3.79
N LYS A 64 10.33 -2.51 4.73
CA LYS A 64 9.26 -3.46 5.02
C LYS A 64 8.42 -3.12 6.26
N CYS A 65 8.71 -2.04 6.98
CA CYS A 65 7.91 -1.66 8.15
C CYS A 65 6.62 -0.96 7.72
N ALA A 66 5.49 -1.63 7.93
CA ALA A 66 4.16 -1.04 7.80
C ALA A 66 3.98 0.09 8.83
N TYR A 67 3.72 1.30 8.35
CA TYR A 67 3.53 2.50 9.16
C TYR A 67 2.08 2.62 9.66
N GLU A 68 1.12 2.16 8.86
CA GLU A 68 -0.29 2.12 9.24
C GLU A 68 -0.82 0.69 9.29
N SER A 69 -1.40 0.32 10.43
CA SER A 69 -2.12 -0.93 10.61
C SER A 69 -3.29 -0.68 11.54
N ILE A 70 -4.40 -1.39 11.33
CA ILE A 70 -5.57 -1.29 12.21
C ILE A 70 -5.16 -1.84 13.57
N ARG A 71 -5.06 -0.93 14.56
CA ARG A 71 -4.78 -1.26 15.96
C ARG A 71 -6.09 -1.23 16.74
N ASN A 72 -6.36 -2.30 17.48
CA ASN A 72 -7.42 -2.28 18.49
C ASN A 72 -6.94 -1.43 19.67
N ARG A 73 -7.67 -0.37 20.03
CA ARG A 73 -7.39 0.43 21.24
C ARG A 73 -7.82 -0.32 22.49
#